data_AF-A0A8J2B9T6-F1
#
_entry.id   AF-A0A8J2B9T6-F1
#
_cell.length_a   1.000
_cell.length_b   1.000
_cell.length_c   1.000
_cell.angle_alpha   90.00
_cell.angle_beta   90.00
_cell.angle_gamma   90.00
#
_symmetry.space_group_name_H-M   'P 1'
#
loop_
_entity.id
_entity.type
_entity.pdbx_description
1 polymer ?
#
loop_
_entity_poly.entity_id
_entity_poly.type
_entity_poly.pdbx_seq_one_letter_code
_entity_poly.pdbx_strand_id
1 'polypeptide(L)'
;MAASTKTKTTAEDFLEVQNHLNEMMLCMDGMTTLKTREETDSAAARFAQLFTEDGEIEIVKMQATKRGTEEIQGFCRFLQEKFAGSQHWEGNIVLKDCSSTTSSGGGKGEDGAAVGNDYTTTATMISNISYWRAMNASTGAHVSCGTHEDIFVLVDSTGDFGQRWKCQKRIIRHST
;
A
#
# COMPACT_ATOMS: atom_id res chain seq x y z
N MET A 1 -17.88 9.58 30.36
CA MET A 1 -17.43 8.98 29.09
C MET A 1 -17.03 10.12 28.16
N ALA A 2 -15.75 10.26 27.84
CA ALA A 2 -15.31 11.26 26.85
C ALA A 2 -15.67 10.76 25.45
N ALA A 3 -16.30 11.61 24.63
CA ALA A 3 -16.60 11.26 23.25
C ALA A 3 -15.28 11.16 22.47
N SER A 4 -15.02 9.99 21.87
CA SER A 4 -13.91 9.82 20.94
C SER A 4 -14.16 10.72 19.73
N THR A 5 -13.31 11.72 19.54
CA THR A 5 -13.31 12.56 18.34
C THR A 5 -12.79 11.73 17.18
N LYS A 6 -13.68 11.27 16.31
CA LYS A 6 -13.30 10.64 15.03
C LYS A 6 -12.44 11.62 14.24
N THR A 7 -11.19 11.25 13.99
CA THR A 7 -10.29 12.01 13.12
C THR A 7 -10.81 11.87 11.69
N LYS A 8 -11.29 12.97 11.11
CA LYS A 8 -11.85 12.93 9.75
C LYS A 8 -10.70 12.92 8.74
N THR A 9 -10.76 12.03 7.75
CA THR A 9 -9.88 12.07 6.56
C THR A 9 -9.87 13.48 5.96
N THR A 10 -8.68 14.01 5.75
CA THR A 10 -8.45 15.37 5.23
C THR A 10 -8.19 15.36 3.73
N ALA A 11 -8.19 16.54 3.11
CA ALA A 11 -7.77 16.69 1.72
C ALA A 11 -6.27 16.39 1.52
N GLU A 12 -5.46 16.61 2.55
CA GLU A 12 -4.03 16.31 2.54
C GLU A 12 -3.78 14.80 2.51
N ASP A 13 -4.52 14.03 3.34
CA ASP A 13 -4.47 12.56 3.31
C ASP A 13 -4.84 12.03 1.92
N PHE A 14 -5.84 12.63 1.28
CA PHE A 14 -6.25 12.25 -0.07
C PHE A 14 -5.13 12.46 -1.10
N LEU A 15 -4.48 13.63 -1.07
CA LEU A 15 -3.39 13.95 -1.99
C LEU A 15 -2.18 13.04 -1.77
N GLU A 16 -1.84 12.75 -0.51
CA GLU A 16 -0.73 11.85 -0.20
C GLU A 16 -1.01 10.43 -0.68
N VAL A 17 -2.19 9.87 -0.37
CA VAL A 17 -2.57 8.53 -0.85
C VAL A 17 -2.63 8.47 -2.37
N GLN A 18 -3.19 9.48 -3.05
CA GLN A 18 -3.22 9.53 -4.52
C GLN A 18 -1.80 9.56 -5.11
N ASN A 19 -0.89 10.36 -4.55
CA ASN A 19 0.49 10.42 -5.01
C ASN A 19 1.23 9.08 -4.79
N HIS A 20 0.97 8.45 -3.65
CA HIS A 20 1.51 7.14 -3.31
C HIS A 20 1.10 6.06 -4.30
N LEU A 21 -0.18 6.04 -4.67
CA LEU A 21 -0.73 5.13 -5.67
C LEU A 21 -0.18 5.39 -7.07
N ASN A 22 -0.05 6.67 -7.45
CA ASN A 22 0.59 7.05 -8.71
C ASN A 22 2.04 6.56 -8.77
N GLU A 23 2.78 6.69 -7.67
CA GLU A 23 4.16 6.20 -7.59
C GLU A 23 4.24 4.67 -7.70
N MET A 24 3.29 3.94 -7.10
CA MET A 24 3.19 2.49 -7.30
C MET A 24 3.01 2.13 -8.79
N MET A 25 2.12 2.82 -9.51
CA MET A 25 1.91 2.60 -10.95
C MET A 25 3.19 2.86 -11.74
N LEU A 26 3.84 3.98 -11.45
CA LEU A 26 5.08 4.38 -12.10
C LEU A 26 6.19 3.36 -11.89
N CYS A 27 6.33 2.80 -10.68
CA CYS A 27 7.28 1.73 -10.44
C CYS A 27 6.94 0.47 -11.26
N MET A 28 5.67 0.06 -11.35
CA MET A 28 5.25 -1.12 -12.14
C MET A 28 5.43 -0.92 -13.64
N ASP A 29 5.26 0.30 -14.14
CA ASP A 29 5.56 0.68 -15.53
C ASP A 29 7.06 0.66 -15.83
N GLY A 30 7.89 0.36 -14.83
CA GLY A 30 9.34 0.50 -14.90
C GLY A 30 9.71 1.92 -15.30
N MET A 31 8.98 2.91 -14.78
CA MET A 31 9.02 4.33 -15.16
C MET A 31 9.44 4.57 -16.62
N THR A 32 8.70 3.95 -17.54
CA THR A 32 8.57 4.22 -18.99
C THR A 32 9.77 3.97 -19.92
N THR A 33 11.00 3.77 -19.44
CA THR A 33 12.18 3.57 -20.35
C THR A 33 13.35 2.74 -19.80
N LEU A 34 13.25 2.09 -18.64
CA LEU A 34 14.41 1.41 -18.02
C LEU A 34 15.06 0.42 -19.01
N LYS A 35 16.36 0.57 -19.22
CA LYS A 35 17.15 -0.20 -20.21
C LYS A 35 18.01 -1.26 -19.55
N THR A 36 18.23 -1.14 -18.24
CA THR A 36 19.19 -1.94 -17.50
C THR A 36 18.54 -2.71 -16.36
N ARG A 37 19.18 -3.80 -15.94
CA ARG A 37 18.71 -4.62 -14.81
C ARG A 37 18.72 -3.84 -13.50
N GLU A 38 19.74 -3.00 -13.29
CA GLU A 38 19.89 -2.17 -12.10
C GLU A 38 18.72 -1.20 -11.91
N GLU A 39 18.31 -0.56 -13.00
CA GLU A 39 17.15 0.31 -13.07
C GLU A 39 15.84 -0.42 -12.69
N THR A 40 15.62 -1.62 -13.26
CA THR A 40 14.49 -2.50 -12.89
C THR A 40 14.50 -2.84 -11.40
N ASP A 41 15.65 -3.24 -10.87
CA ASP A 41 15.81 -3.60 -9.46
C ASP A 41 15.57 -2.40 -8.53
N SER A 42 16.00 -1.20 -8.93
CA SER A 42 15.77 0.05 -8.20
C SER A 42 14.29 0.43 -8.15
N ALA A 43 13.59 0.40 -9.28
CA ALA A 43 12.15 0.67 -9.33
C ALA A 43 11.34 -0.36 -8.52
N ALA A 44 11.73 -1.63 -8.57
CA ALA A 44 11.11 -2.66 -7.75
C ALA A 44 11.37 -2.47 -6.25
N ALA A 45 12.58 -2.08 -5.86
CA ALA A 45 12.89 -1.75 -4.47
C ALA A 45 12.07 -0.56 -3.98
N ARG A 46 11.93 0.48 -4.83
CA ARG A 46 11.10 1.64 -4.54
C ARG A 46 9.63 1.25 -4.36
N PHE A 47 9.10 0.40 -5.23
CA PHE A 47 7.73 -0.13 -5.08
C PHE A 47 7.53 -0.80 -3.73
N ALA A 48 8.46 -1.61 -3.26
CA ALA A 48 8.36 -2.27 -1.96
C ALA A 48 8.42 -1.28 -0.77
N GLN A 49 9.18 -0.18 -0.88
CA GLN A 49 9.24 0.85 0.15
C GLN A 49 7.92 1.60 0.38
N LEU A 50 7.02 1.58 -0.62
CA LEU A 50 5.66 2.12 -0.53
C LEU A 50 4.74 1.24 0.34
N PHE A 51 5.21 0.07 0.77
CA PHE A 51 4.51 -0.78 1.72
C PHE A 51 5.16 -0.68 3.11
N THR A 52 4.42 -1.07 4.14
CA THR A 52 5.03 -1.38 5.44
C THR A 52 5.93 -2.61 5.33
N GLU A 53 6.83 -2.81 6.29
CA GLU A 53 7.76 -3.95 6.28
C GLU A 53 7.03 -5.31 6.29
N ASP A 54 5.87 -5.36 6.93
CA ASP A 54 4.95 -6.50 7.01
C ASP A 54 3.80 -6.40 5.99
N GLY A 55 3.94 -5.53 4.98
CA GLY A 55 2.93 -5.27 3.98
C GLY A 55 2.52 -6.51 3.19
N GLU A 56 1.29 -6.51 2.67
CA GLU A 56 0.71 -7.65 1.96
C GLU A 56 0.05 -7.24 0.63
N ILE A 57 0.25 -8.05 -0.41
CA ILE A 57 -0.51 -7.99 -1.66
C ILE A 57 -1.25 -9.32 -1.87
N GLU A 58 -2.57 -9.27 -2.03
CA GLU A 58 -3.43 -10.41 -2.33
C GLU A 58 -3.94 -10.31 -3.79
N ILE A 59 -3.65 -11.33 -4.60
CA ILE A 59 -4.08 -11.40 -6.01
C ILE A 59 -5.16 -12.47 -6.14
N VAL A 60 -6.41 -12.04 -6.00
CA VAL A 60 -7.55 -12.95 -5.84
C VAL A 60 -7.68 -13.94 -6.99
N LYS A 61 -7.54 -13.46 -8.24
CA LYS A 61 -7.66 -14.30 -9.45
C LYS A 61 -6.60 -15.42 -9.51
N MET A 62 -5.43 -15.19 -8.92
CA MET A 62 -4.32 -16.15 -8.92
C MET A 62 -4.23 -16.96 -7.62
N GLN A 63 -5.10 -16.70 -6.64
CA GLN A 63 -5.01 -17.27 -5.29
C GLN A 63 -3.60 -17.14 -4.71
N ALA A 64 -2.97 -16.00 -4.95
CA ALA A 64 -1.59 -15.75 -4.56
C ALA A 64 -1.52 -14.58 -3.58
N THR A 65 -0.63 -14.69 -2.60
CA THR A 65 -0.32 -13.63 -1.65
C THR A 65 1.18 -13.36 -1.68
N LYS A 66 1.57 -12.09 -1.54
CA LYS A 66 2.95 -11.63 -1.41
C LYS A 66 3.10 -10.85 -0.12
N ARG A 67 4.08 -11.20 0.71
CA ARG A 67 4.27 -10.61 2.04
C ARG A 67 5.68 -10.09 2.24
N GLY A 68 5.75 -8.89 2.80
CA GLY A 68 7.00 -8.23 3.14
C GLY A 68 7.80 -7.74 1.94
N THR A 69 8.84 -6.98 2.26
CA THR A 69 9.63 -6.19 1.28
C THR A 69 10.14 -7.04 0.12
N GLU A 70 10.73 -8.21 0.38
CA GLU A 70 11.38 -9.03 -0.65
C GLU A 70 10.37 -9.60 -1.65
N GLU A 71 9.26 -10.17 -1.18
CA GLU A 71 8.25 -10.76 -2.08
C GLU A 71 7.51 -9.68 -2.87
N ILE A 72 7.25 -8.52 -2.25
CA ILE A 72 6.61 -7.37 -2.91
C ILE A 72 7.55 -6.79 -3.98
N GLN A 73 8.85 -6.66 -3.70
CA GLN A 73 9.84 -6.27 -4.69
C GLN A 73 9.89 -7.29 -5.84
N GLY A 74 9.94 -8.57 -5.53
CA GLY A 74 9.89 -9.65 -6.52
C GLY A 74 8.63 -9.61 -7.39
N PHE A 75 7.49 -9.27 -6.80
CA PHE A 75 6.24 -9.08 -7.52
C PHE A 75 6.30 -7.91 -8.51
N CYS A 76 6.85 -6.77 -8.11
CA CYS A 76 7.03 -5.63 -9.01
C CYS A 76 7.91 -5.97 -10.22
N ARG A 77 9.04 -6.66 -9.99
CA ARG A 77 9.89 -7.14 -11.10
C ARG A 77 9.15 -8.06 -12.05
N PHE A 78 8.40 -9.01 -11.49
CA PHE A 78 7.60 -9.93 -12.28
C PHE A 78 6.59 -9.17 -13.17
N LEU A 79 5.96 -8.11 -12.66
CA LEU A 79 5.05 -7.28 -13.46
C LEU A 79 5.78 -6.56 -14.58
N GLN A 80 6.92 -5.94 -14.29
CA GLN A 80 7.75 -5.24 -15.29
C GLN A 80 8.22 -6.18 -16.41
N GLU A 81 8.64 -7.40 -16.06
CA GLU A 81 9.12 -8.40 -17.02
C GLU A 81 7.97 -9.00 -17.84
N LYS A 82 6.89 -9.43 -17.17
CA LYS A 82 5.76 -10.12 -17.82
C LYS A 82 4.91 -9.18 -18.67
N PHE A 83 4.76 -7.94 -18.23
CA PHE A 83 3.92 -6.93 -18.86
C PHE A 83 4.76 -5.76 -19.39
N ALA A 84 5.97 -6.04 -19.87
CA ALA A 84 6.87 -5.06 -20.45
C ALA A 84 6.17 -4.18 -21.50
N GLY A 85 6.30 -2.86 -21.36
CA GLY A 85 5.65 -1.88 -22.22
C GLY A 85 4.16 -1.63 -21.90
N SER A 86 3.66 -2.11 -20.76
CA SER A 86 2.36 -1.70 -20.24
C SER A 86 2.45 -0.39 -19.46
N GLN A 87 1.38 0.39 -19.50
CA GLN A 87 1.14 1.56 -18.66
C GLN A 87 -0.04 1.28 -17.75
N HIS A 88 0.15 1.51 -16.47
CA HIS A 88 -0.85 1.34 -15.45
C HIS A 88 -1.47 2.69 -15.08
N TRP A 89 -2.77 2.67 -14.87
CA TRP A 89 -3.54 3.82 -14.42
C TRP A 89 -4.45 3.39 -13.27
N GLU A 90 -4.56 4.27 -12.27
CA GLU A 90 -5.47 4.09 -11.14
C GLU A 90 -6.29 5.38 -10.95
N GLY A 91 -7.59 5.22 -10.72
CA GLY A 91 -8.49 6.36 -10.54
C GLY A 91 -9.75 6.02 -9.77
N ASN A 92 -10.60 7.03 -9.60
CA ASN A 92 -11.79 6.98 -8.75
C ASN A 92 -11.46 6.55 -7.30
N ILE A 93 -10.39 7.12 -6.74
CA ILE A 93 -9.99 6.89 -5.36
C ILE A 93 -11.12 7.30 -4.41
N VAL A 94 -11.50 6.39 -3.52
CA VAL A 94 -12.46 6.65 -2.45
C VAL A 94 -11.83 6.25 -1.12
N LEU A 95 -11.59 7.24 -0.27
CA LEU A 95 -11.02 7.03 1.06
C LEU A 95 -12.09 6.93 2.15
N LYS A 96 -11.87 6.02 3.10
CA LYS A 96 -12.68 5.89 4.32
C LYS A 96 -11.78 5.63 5.52
N ASP A 97 -11.94 6.43 6.57
CA ASP A 97 -11.31 6.19 7.87
C ASP A 97 -11.75 4.83 8.44
N CYS A 98 -10.76 4.02 8.81
CA CYS A 98 -10.94 2.69 9.39
C CYS A 98 -10.09 2.48 10.65
N SER A 99 -9.70 3.57 11.31
CA SER A 99 -8.87 3.53 12.53
C SER A 99 -9.53 2.68 13.63
N SER A 100 -8.77 1.74 14.21
CA SER A 100 -9.22 0.86 15.29
C SER A 100 -8.47 1.15 16.59
N THR A 101 -9.20 1.30 17.70
CA THR A 101 -8.58 1.37 19.03
C THR A 101 -8.35 -0.04 19.57
N THR A 102 -7.10 -0.50 19.58
CA THR A 102 -6.73 -1.77 20.23
C THR A 102 -6.26 -1.48 21.64
N SER A 103 -7.06 -1.85 22.64
CA SER A 103 -6.61 -1.87 24.03
C SER A 103 -5.78 -3.12 24.26
N SER A 104 -4.46 -2.98 24.44
CA SER A 104 -3.62 -4.07 24.94
C SER A 104 -4.06 -4.40 26.36
N GLY A 105 -4.83 -5.46 26.53
CA GLY A 105 -5.22 -5.92 27.86
C GLY A 105 -3.97 -6.20 28.68
N GLY A 106 -3.71 -5.38 29.70
CA GLY A 106 -2.55 -5.51 30.58
C GLY A 106 -2.47 -6.93 31.13
N GLY A 107 -1.45 -7.68 30.68
CA GLY A 107 -1.17 -9.00 31.21
C GLY A 107 -0.90 -8.88 32.71
N LYS A 108 -1.64 -9.64 33.53
CA LYS A 108 -1.32 -9.78 34.96
C LYS A 108 0.01 -10.52 35.06
N GLY A 109 1.10 -9.79 35.32
CA GLY A 109 2.35 -10.41 35.73
C GLY A 109 2.13 -11.19 37.04
N GLU A 110 2.64 -12.42 37.13
CA GLU A 110 2.50 -13.30 38.30
C GLU A 110 3.29 -12.79 39.53
N ASP A 111 4.15 -11.78 39.37
CA ASP A 111 5.12 -11.37 40.40
C ASP A 111 4.76 -10.08 41.19
N GLY A 112 3.50 -9.62 41.14
CA GLY A 112 2.99 -8.63 42.10
C GLY A 112 3.61 -7.22 42.07
N ALA A 113 4.51 -6.92 41.13
CA ALA A 113 5.06 -5.57 40.93
C ALA A 113 4.45 -4.91 39.68
N ALA A 114 3.29 -4.29 39.85
CA ALA A 114 2.62 -3.55 38.79
C ALA A 114 3.34 -2.22 38.48
N VAL A 115 4.28 -2.24 37.54
CA VAL A 115 4.80 -1.05 36.86
C VAL A 115 4.65 -1.24 35.36
N GLY A 116 3.41 -1.36 34.90
CA GLY A 116 3.08 -1.37 33.47
C GLY A 116 2.42 -0.06 33.09
N ASN A 117 3.14 0.84 32.42
CA ASN A 117 2.48 1.91 31.67
C ASN A 117 1.69 1.23 30.55
N ASP A 118 0.37 1.26 30.64
CA ASP A 118 -0.52 0.80 29.58
C ASP A 118 -0.42 1.79 28.41
N TYR A 119 0.40 1.46 27.42
CA TYR A 119 0.52 2.25 26.20
C TYR A 119 -0.52 1.77 25.20
N THR A 120 -1.63 2.51 25.10
CA THR A 120 -2.57 2.34 24.00
C THR A 120 -1.99 2.97 22.73
N THR A 121 -1.41 2.15 21.84
CA THR A 121 -1.01 2.62 20.51
C THR A 121 -2.22 2.61 19.59
N THR A 122 -2.71 3.79 19.21
CA THR A 122 -3.76 3.91 18.18
C THR A 122 -3.08 4.12 16.83
N ALA A 123 -3.13 3.13 15.96
CA ALA A 123 -2.70 3.29 14.58
C ALA A 123 -3.80 4.02 13.79
N THR A 124 -3.45 5.12 13.14
CA THR A 124 -4.37 5.82 12.23
C THR A 124 -4.39 5.08 10.90
N MET A 125 -5.58 4.69 10.42
CA MET A 125 -5.73 3.89 9.21
C MET A 125 -6.78 4.44 8.26
N ILE A 126 -6.50 4.37 6.97
CA ILE A 126 -7.43 4.73 5.91
C ILE A 126 -7.56 3.56 4.94
N SER A 127 -8.79 3.22 4.58
CA SER A 127 -9.07 2.30 3.48
C SER A 127 -9.28 3.05 2.18
N ASN A 128 -8.77 2.50 1.08
CA ASN A 128 -8.98 2.98 -0.29
C ASN A 128 -9.73 1.91 -1.09
N ILE A 129 -10.63 2.34 -1.97
CA ILE A 129 -11.07 1.54 -3.11
C ILE A 129 -10.96 2.40 -4.37
N SER A 130 -10.42 1.80 -5.43
CA SER A 130 -10.15 2.46 -6.71
C SER A 130 -10.31 1.49 -7.87
N TYR A 131 -10.44 2.04 -9.07
CA TYR A 131 -10.36 1.28 -10.32
C TYR A 131 -8.95 1.37 -10.88
N TRP A 132 -8.45 0.27 -11.43
CA TRP A 132 -7.18 0.25 -12.15
C TRP A 132 -7.33 -0.34 -13.54
N ARG A 133 -6.40 0.05 -14.42
CA ARG A 133 -6.31 -0.45 -15.79
C ARG A 133 -4.85 -0.52 -16.21
N ALA A 134 -4.50 -1.57 -16.94
CA ALA A 134 -3.25 -1.72 -17.67
C ALA A 134 -3.51 -1.68 -19.19
N MET A 135 -2.72 -0.89 -19.90
CA MET A 135 -2.79 -0.75 -21.36
C MET A 135 -1.41 -0.97 -21.96
N ASN A 136 -1.33 -1.59 -23.14
CA ASN A 136 -0.08 -1.67 -23.87
C ASN A 136 0.24 -0.28 -24.44
N ALA A 137 1.38 0.31 -24.06
CA ALA A 137 1.73 1.68 -24.42
C ALA A 137 1.94 1.87 -25.93
N SER A 138 2.42 0.83 -26.62
CA SER A 138 2.72 0.91 -28.07
C SER A 138 1.48 0.77 -28.94
N THR A 139 0.50 -0.03 -28.52
CA THR A 139 -0.70 -0.33 -29.32
C THR A 139 -1.97 0.33 -28.80
N GLY A 140 -1.96 0.82 -27.56
CA GLY A 140 -3.15 1.28 -26.85
C GLY A 140 -4.12 0.14 -26.47
N ALA A 141 -3.76 -1.13 -26.73
CA ALA A 141 -4.62 -2.26 -26.46
C ALA A 141 -4.83 -2.46 -24.95
N HIS A 142 -6.06 -2.82 -24.57
CA HIS A 142 -6.36 -3.20 -23.20
C HIS A 142 -5.64 -4.50 -22.82
N VAL A 143 -4.93 -4.48 -21.69
CA VAL A 143 -4.25 -5.68 -21.15
C VAL A 143 -5.08 -6.28 -20.03
N SER A 144 -5.45 -5.48 -19.04
CA SER A 144 -6.18 -5.92 -17.85
C SER A 144 -6.83 -4.75 -17.12
N CYS A 145 -7.87 -5.00 -16.33
CA CYS A 145 -8.48 -4.00 -15.46
C CYS A 145 -9.13 -4.64 -14.23
N GLY A 146 -9.51 -3.81 -13.27
CA GLY A 146 -10.10 -4.29 -12.03
C GLY A 146 -10.26 -3.23 -10.96
N THR A 147 -10.31 -3.69 -9.72
CA THR A 147 -10.29 -2.84 -8.52
C THR A 147 -9.09 -3.15 -7.64
N HIS A 148 -8.59 -2.11 -6.98
CA HIS A 148 -7.71 -2.22 -5.84
C HIS A 148 -8.51 -1.88 -4.58
N GLU A 149 -8.32 -2.67 -3.52
CA GLU A 149 -8.78 -2.36 -2.18
C GLU A 149 -7.53 -2.29 -1.30
N ASP A 150 -7.24 -1.13 -0.72
CA ASP A 150 -6.03 -0.93 0.06
C ASP A 150 -6.34 -0.52 1.50
N ILE A 151 -5.41 -0.85 2.41
CA ILE A 151 -5.35 -0.32 3.77
C ILE A 151 -4.03 0.41 3.91
N PHE A 152 -4.12 1.72 4.18
CA PHE A 152 -3.00 2.59 4.48
C PHE A 152 -2.89 2.82 5.97
N VAL A 153 -1.66 2.82 6.47
CA VAL A 153 -1.33 3.16 7.86
C VAL A 153 -0.50 4.43 7.88
N LEU A 154 -0.80 5.32 8.83
CA LEU A 154 0.01 6.49 9.08
C LEU A 154 1.26 6.04 9.84
N VAL A 155 2.42 6.25 9.24
CA VAL A 155 3.73 6.04 9.85
C VAL A 155 4.31 7.39 10.28
N ASP A 156 5.08 7.39 11.37
CA ASP A 156 5.71 8.62 11.85
C ASP A 156 6.57 9.23 10.75
N SER A 157 6.30 10.51 10.46
CA SER A 157 6.82 11.29 9.33
C SER A 157 8.33 11.56 9.35
N THR A 158 9.09 10.85 10.16
CA THR A 158 10.56 10.96 10.26
C THR A 158 11.29 10.06 9.26
N GLY A 159 10.57 9.23 8.51
CA GLY A 159 11.13 8.32 7.50
C GLY A 159 11.53 8.99 6.18
N ASP A 160 12.36 8.26 5.42
CA ASP A 160 12.86 8.67 4.12
C ASP A 160 11.74 9.13 3.17
N PHE A 161 11.98 10.23 2.46
CA PHE A 161 11.10 10.83 1.44
C PHE A 161 9.83 11.55 1.94
N GLY A 162 9.63 11.67 3.25
CA GLY A 162 8.54 12.50 3.81
C GLY A 162 7.13 11.95 3.56
N GLN A 163 6.99 10.69 3.15
CA GLN A 163 5.70 10.02 3.00
C GLN A 163 5.19 9.53 4.35
N ARG A 164 3.99 9.98 4.74
CA ARG A 164 3.37 9.61 6.02
C ARG A 164 2.47 8.39 5.91
N TRP A 165 1.95 8.10 4.72
CA TRP A 165 1.09 6.95 4.50
C TRP A 165 1.88 5.81 3.84
N LYS A 166 1.76 4.61 4.39
CA LYS A 166 2.27 3.38 3.76
C LYS A 166 1.16 2.37 3.57
N CYS A 167 1.23 1.63 2.47
CA CYS A 167 0.25 0.59 2.19
C CYS A 167 0.56 -0.65 3.03
N GLN A 168 -0.32 -1.00 3.96
CA GLN A 168 -0.22 -2.22 4.76
C GLN A 168 -0.78 -3.42 4.01
N LYS A 169 -1.90 -3.24 3.30
CA LYS A 169 -2.55 -4.32 2.56
C LYS A 169 -3.10 -3.80 1.25
N ARG A 170 -2.91 -4.56 0.18
CA ARG A 170 -3.52 -4.35 -1.13
C ARG A 170 -4.19 -5.63 -1.60
N ILE A 171 -5.44 -5.54 -2.04
CA ILE A 171 -6.18 -6.64 -2.66
C ILE A 171 -6.45 -6.27 -4.12
N ILE A 172 -5.99 -7.12 -5.03
CA ILE A 172 -6.13 -6.94 -6.48
C ILE A 172 -7.23 -7.87 -6.99
N ARG A 173 -8.36 -7.29 -7.41
CA ARG A 173 -9.47 -8.01 -8.05
C ARG A 173 -9.51 -7.66 -9.52
N HIS A 174 -9.38 -8.67 -10.37
CA HIS A 174 -9.48 -8.48 -11.82
C HIS A 174 -10.96 -8.50 -12.22
N SER A 175 -11.36 -7.58 -13.09
CA SER A 175 -12.66 -7.65 -13.77
C SER A 175 -12.60 -8.66 -14.92
N THR A 176 -13.68 -9.40 -15.13
CA THR A 176 -13.86 -10.37 -16.22
C THR A 176 -14.34 -9.70 -17.49
#